data_AF-A0A6I7N8N8-F1
#
_entry.id   AF-A0A6I7N8N8-F1
#
_cell.length_a   1.000
_cell.length_b   1.000
_cell.length_c   1.000
_cell.angle_alpha   90.00
_cell.angle_beta   90.00
_cell.angle_gamma   90.00
#
_symmetry.space_group_name_H-M   'P 1'
#
loop_
_entity.id
_entity.type
_entity.pdbx_description
1 polymer ?
#
loop_
_entity_poly.entity_id
_entity_poly.type
_entity_poly.pdbx_seq_one_letter_code
_entity_poly.pdbx_strand_id
1 'polypeptide(L)'
;HQLAGSFDLTGPLNDFRFDIATLTVAQALPGGTWMAAAILLLTTIFVATTGDSMSYSIAMVSAGHDEPSPWIRVFWGGAMAMMAAILLYMGAGQIGVLQQFIVITAIPVSLIILPSLWTGPKAAMAMAREQGVV
;
A
#
# COMPACT_ATOMS: atom_id res chain seq x y z
N HIS A 1 -24.15 -2.53 -19.94
CA HIS A 1 -23.46 -3.84 -19.98
C HIS A 1 -23.34 -4.57 -18.63
N GLN A 2 -23.81 -4.03 -17.49
CA GLN A 2 -24.05 -4.79 -16.24
C GLN A 2 -25.38 -5.58 -16.21
N LEU A 3 -26.28 -5.32 -17.18
CA LEU A 3 -27.62 -5.91 -17.26
C LEU A 3 -27.71 -7.15 -18.15
N ALA A 4 -26.57 -7.67 -18.66
CA ALA A 4 -26.53 -8.73 -19.67
C ALA A 4 -26.16 -10.13 -19.12
N GLY A 5 -26.07 -10.31 -17.80
CA GLY A 5 -26.05 -11.65 -17.18
C GLY A 5 -24.83 -12.56 -17.45
N SER A 6 -23.70 -12.04 -17.94
CA SER A 6 -22.53 -12.88 -18.26
C SER A 6 -21.41 -12.87 -17.22
N PHE A 7 -21.46 -12.02 -16.18
CA PHE A 7 -20.47 -12.00 -15.09
C PHE A 7 -21.14 -11.63 -13.75
N ASP A 8 -21.17 -12.58 -12.82
CA ASP A 8 -21.62 -12.36 -11.45
C ASP A 8 -20.44 -11.82 -10.62
N LEU A 9 -20.35 -10.50 -10.54
CA LEU A 9 -19.40 -9.81 -9.65
C LEU A 9 -19.90 -9.79 -8.20
N THR A 10 -21.18 -10.11 -7.96
CA THR A 10 -21.81 -10.05 -6.64
C THR A 10 -21.28 -11.15 -5.73
N GLY A 11 -21.11 -12.38 -6.21
CA GLY A 11 -20.51 -13.48 -5.44
C GLY A 11 -19.08 -13.19 -4.93
N PRO A 12 -18.12 -12.81 -5.80
CA PRO A 12 -16.75 -12.48 -5.40
C PRO A 12 -16.64 -11.22 -4.51
N LEU A 13 -17.53 -10.23 -4.68
CA LEU A 13 -17.63 -9.05 -3.82
C LEU A 13 -18.17 -9.42 -2.42
N ASN A 14 -19.12 -10.35 -2.33
CA ASN A 14 -19.71 -10.78 -1.07
C ASN A 14 -18.77 -11.71 -0.28
N ASP A 15 -17.93 -12.48 -0.97
CA ASP A 15 -16.88 -13.33 -0.38
C ASP A 15 -15.54 -12.60 -0.18
N PHE A 16 -15.48 -11.28 -0.39
CA PHE A 16 -14.27 -10.45 -0.22
C PHE A 16 -13.04 -10.95 -1.01
N ARG A 17 -13.25 -11.68 -2.10
CA ARG A 17 -12.19 -12.21 -2.98
C ARG A 17 -11.79 -11.18 -4.03
N PHE A 18 -11.32 -10.02 -3.55
CA PHE A 18 -10.87 -8.92 -4.41
C PHE A 18 -9.71 -9.32 -5.33
N ASP A 19 -8.90 -10.30 -4.90
CA ASP A 19 -7.85 -10.95 -5.69
C ASP A 19 -8.41 -11.64 -6.95
N ILE A 20 -9.48 -12.42 -6.78
CA ILE A 20 -10.14 -13.12 -7.90
C ILE A 20 -10.97 -12.16 -8.74
N ALA A 21 -11.63 -11.18 -8.11
CA ALA A 21 -12.44 -10.19 -8.81
C ALA A 21 -11.59 -9.32 -9.76
N THR A 22 -10.43 -8.85 -9.32
CA THR A 22 -9.53 -8.04 -10.16
C THR A 22 -8.93 -8.85 -11.31
N LEU A 23 -8.55 -10.10 -11.07
CA LEU A 23 -8.05 -10.98 -12.14
C LEU A 23 -9.16 -11.34 -13.15
N THR A 24 -10.38 -11.55 -12.68
CA THR A 24 -11.55 -11.83 -13.54
C THR A 24 -11.90 -10.63 -14.40
N VAL A 25 -11.87 -9.41 -13.83
CA VAL A 25 -12.05 -8.16 -14.59
C VAL A 25 -10.93 -7.98 -15.61
N ALA A 26 -9.67 -8.25 -15.23
CA ALA A 26 -8.52 -8.19 -16.13
C ALA A 26 -8.64 -9.15 -17.33
N GLN A 27 -9.16 -10.36 -17.11
CA GLN A 27 -9.41 -11.35 -18.15
C GLN A 27 -10.61 -11.02 -19.04
N ALA A 28 -11.55 -10.21 -18.57
CA ALA A 28 -12.72 -9.76 -19.34
C ALA A 28 -12.37 -8.64 -20.36
N LEU A 29 -11.16 -8.08 -20.33
CA LEU A 29 -10.67 -7.15 -21.35
C LEU A 29 -10.22 -7.86 -22.64
N PRO A 30 -10.34 -7.24 -23.82
CA PRO A 30 -9.89 -7.82 -25.08
C PRO A 30 -8.37 -8.09 -25.03
N GLY A 31 -7.96 -9.36 -25.21
CA GLY A 31 -6.59 -9.81 -24.96
C GLY A 31 -6.28 -10.19 -23.50
N GLY A 32 -7.31 -10.63 -22.75
CA GLY A 32 -7.33 -10.77 -21.29
C GLY A 32 -6.15 -11.51 -20.64
N THR A 33 -5.55 -12.52 -21.28
CA THR A 33 -4.36 -13.20 -20.72
C THR A 33 -3.12 -12.30 -20.70
N TRP A 34 -2.90 -11.51 -21.76
CA TRP A 34 -1.81 -10.53 -21.81
C TRP A 34 -2.07 -9.34 -20.88
N MET A 35 -3.32 -8.91 -20.77
CA MET A 35 -3.72 -7.83 -19.86
C MET A 35 -3.56 -8.24 -18.38
N ALA A 36 -3.99 -9.45 -18.02
CA ALA A 36 -3.78 -10.00 -16.68
C ALA A 36 -2.29 -10.12 -16.34
N ALA A 37 -1.46 -10.57 -17.28
CA ALA A 37 0.00 -10.62 -17.09
C ALA A 37 0.60 -9.23 -16.88
N ALA A 38 0.18 -8.21 -17.64
CA ALA A 38 0.64 -6.84 -17.48
C ALA A 38 0.25 -6.24 -16.11
N ILE A 39 -0.98 -6.50 -15.64
CA ILE A 39 -1.47 -6.03 -14.34
C ILE A 39 -0.72 -6.72 -13.19
N LEU A 40 -0.45 -8.02 -13.30
CA LEU A 40 0.35 -8.75 -12.31
C LEU A 40 1.79 -8.20 -12.23
N LEU A 41 2.41 -7.91 -13.37
CA LEU A 41 3.75 -7.32 -13.42
C LEU A 41 3.76 -5.91 -12.81
N LEU A 42 2.81 -5.07 -13.18
CA LEU A 42 2.65 -3.72 -12.64
C LEU A 42 2.46 -3.73 -11.11
N THR A 43 1.54 -4.56 -10.62
CA THR A 43 1.27 -4.67 -9.17
C THR A 43 2.48 -5.20 -8.41
N THR A 44 3.21 -6.16 -8.97
CA THR A 44 4.46 -6.66 -8.38
C THR A 44 5.51 -5.57 -8.27
N ILE A 45 5.73 -4.80 -9.35
CA ILE A 45 6.70 -3.69 -9.35
C ILE A 45 6.27 -2.58 -8.37
N PHE A 46 4.99 -2.26 -8.32
CA PHE A 46 4.43 -1.26 -7.41
C PHE A 46 4.65 -1.65 -5.94
N VAL A 47 4.37 -2.91 -5.59
CA VAL A 47 4.62 -3.44 -4.24
C VAL A 47 6.12 -3.43 -3.92
N ALA A 48 6.98 -3.85 -4.85
CA ALA A 48 8.43 -3.84 -4.66
C ALA A 48 8.96 -2.41 -4.39
N THR A 49 8.51 -1.43 -5.16
CA THR A 49 8.95 -0.02 -5.05
C THR A 49 8.44 0.62 -3.77
N THR A 50 7.18 0.33 -3.40
CA THR A 50 6.58 0.84 -2.15
C THR A 50 7.25 0.19 -0.95
N GLY A 51 7.54 -1.11 -1.01
CA GLY A 51 8.25 -1.87 0.03
C GLY A 51 9.67 -1.36 0.26
N ASP A 52 10.40 -1.05 -0.81
CA ASP A 52 11.74 -0.44 -0.73
C ASP A 52 11.69 0.94 -0.06
N SER A 53 10.74 1.80 -0.46
CA SER A 53 10.56 3.14 0.11
C SER A 53 10.19 3.11 1.61
N MET A 54 9.32 2.17 2.02
CA MET A 54 8.95 1.98 3.43
C MET A 54 10.12 1.44 4.26
N SER A 55 10.84 0.45 3.74
CA SER A 55 12.01 -0.13 4.41
C SER A 55 13.12 0.91 4.58
N TYR A 56 13.33 1.76 3.57
CA TYR A 56 14.25 2.88 3.65
C TYR A 56 13.85 3.90 4.72
N SER A 57 12.57 4.30 4.75
CA SER A 57 12.07 5.26 5.76
C SER A 57 12.23 4.74 7.19
N ILE A 58 11.94 3.45 7.43
CA ILE A 58 12.13 2.82 8.74
C ILE A 58 13.61 2.74 9.10
N ALA A 59 14.47 2.37 8.14
CA ALA A 59 15.92 2.34 8.35
C ALA A 59 16.45 3.73 8.74
N MET A 60 16.04 4.78 8.03
CA MET A 60 16.45 6.17 8.32
C MET A 60 16.00 6.63 9.70
N VAL A 61 14.74 6.36 10.08
CA VAL A 61 14.22 6.70 11.41
C VAL A 61 14.93 5.91 12.52
N SER A 62 15.31 4.65 12.25
CA SER A 62 15.99 3.78 13.23
C SER A 62 17.49 4.06 13.39
N ALA A 63 18.16 4.56 12.34
CA ALA A 63 19.61 4.77 12.34
C ALA A 63 20.02 6.17 12.82
N GLY A 64 19.16 7.19 12.65
CA GLY A 64 19.41 8.56 13.11
C GLY A 64 20.61 9.29 12.49
N HIS A 65 21.36 8.66 11.57
CA HIS A 65 22.52 9.19 10.86
C HIS A 65 22.52 8.68 9.41
N ASP A 66 22.99 9.51 8.47
CA ASP A 66 22.80 9.47 7.00
C ASP A 66 23.34 8.25 6.23
N GLU A 67 23.80 7.18 6.88
CA GLU A 67 24.34 5.99 6.19
C GLU A 67 23.91 4.68 6.89
N PRO A 68 22.71 4.15 6.59
CA PRO A 68 22.25 2.91 7.21
C PRO A 68 23.02 1.72 6.62
N SER A 69 23.62 0.90 7.48
CA SER A 69 24.34 -0.31 7.07
C SER A 69 23.44 -1.24 6.22
N PRO A 70 23.97 -1.87 5.16
CA PRO A 70 23.20 -2.76 4.27
C PRO A 70 22.45 -3.87 5.01
N TRP A 71 22.98 -4.30 6.16
CA TRP A 71 22.39 -5.32 7.02
C TRP A 71 21.06 -4.91 7.66
N ILE A 72 20.88 -3.64 8.02
CA ILE A 72 19.62 -3.14 8.59
C ILE A 72 18.53 -3.14 7.51
N ARG A 73 18.87 -2.77 6.27
CA ARG A 73 17.94 -2.83 5.13
C ARG A 73 17.48 -4.26 4.83
N VAL A 74 18.40 -5.22 4.82
CA VAL A 74 18.06 -6.64 4.60
C VAL A 74 17.23 -7.19 5.76
N PHE A 75 17.53 -6.82 7.00
CA PHE A 75 16.73 -7.21 8.17
C PHE A 75 15.29 -6.71 8.08
N TRP A 76 15.09 -5.42 7.79
CA TRP A 76 13.75 -4.84 7.64
C TRP A 76 13.01 -5.35 6.40
N GLY A 77 13.70 -5.52 5.27
CA GLY A 77 13.14 -6.15 4.08
C GLY A 77 12.71 -7.60 4.33
N GLY A 78 13.51 -8.37 5.07
CA GLY A 78 13.18 -9.73 5.49
C GLY A 78 12.02 -9.80 6.48
N ALA A 79 11.96 -8.87 7.44
CA ALA A 79 10.85 -8.76 8.38
C ALA A 79 9.53 -8.41 7.67
N MET A 80 9.57 -7.53 6.67
CA MET A 80 8.43 -7.19 5.81
C MET A 80 7.98 -8.39 4.96
N ALA A 81 8.92 -9.14 4.38
CA ALA A 81 8.62 -10.36 3.62
C ALA A 81 8.02 -11.46 4.51
N MET A 82 8.52 -11.61 5.74
CA MET A 82 7.98 -12.53 6.73
C MET A 82 6.55 -12.13 7.14
N MET A 83 6.31 -10.85 7.42
CA MET A 83 4.98 -10.33 7.72
C MET A 83 4.01 -10.59 6.56
N ALA A 84 4.43 -10.32 5.31
CA ALA A 84 3.62 -10.61 4.13
C ALA A 84 3.30 -12.11 4.00
N ALA A 85 4.27 -12.99 4.24
CA ALA A 85 4.05 -14.44 4.22
C ALA A 85 3.04 -14.89 5.30
N ILE A 86 3.14 -14.35 6.52
CA ILE A 86 2.19 -14.63 7.61
C ILE A 86 0.77 -14.16 7.22
N LEU A 87 0.65 -12.96 6.66
CA LEU A 87 -0.64 -12.41 6.23
C LEU A 87 -1.28 -13.24 5.09
N LEU A 88 -0.47 -13.70 4.12
CA LEU A 88 -0.94 -14.61 3.07
C LEU A 88 -1.40 -15.96 3.64
N TYR A 89 -0.69 -16.48 4.65
CA TYR A 89 -1.01 -17.75 5.29
C TYR A 89 -2.29 -17.67 6.15
N MET A 90 -2.58 -16.53 6.79
CA MET A 90 -3.81 -16.33 7.58
C MET A 90 -5.10 -16.34 6.74
N GLY A 91 -5.00 -16.16 5.43
CA GLY A 91 -6.08 -16.44 4.47
C GLY A 91 -7.19 -15.38 4.35
N ALA A 92 -7.91 -15.43 3.23
CA ALA A 92 -8.93 -14.45 2.80
C ALA A 92 -10.17 -14.35 3.72
N GLY A 93 -10.34 -15.24 4.70
CA GLY A 93 -11.48 -15.24 5.63
C GLY A 93 -11.37 -14.23 6.78
N GLN A 94 -10.23 -13.55 6.94
CA GLN A 94 -9.96 -12.65 8.08
C GLN A 94 -9.72 -11.20 7.65
N ILE A 95 -10.11 -10.82 6.43
CA ILE A 95 -9.97 -9.44 5.91
C ILE A 95 -10.66 -8.43 6.83
N GLY A 96 -11.78 -8.80 7.48
CA GLY A 96 -12.42 -7.96 8.50
C GLY A 96 -11.54 -7.66 9.71
N VAL A 97 -10.77 -8.65 10.19
CA VAL A 97 -9.83 -8.48 11.31
C VAL A 97 -8.63 -7.64 10.88
N LEU A 98 -8.11 -7.84 9.67
CA LEU A 98 -7.03 -7.03 9.12
C LEU A 98 -7.47 -5.57 8.94
N GLN A 99 -8.70 -5.32 8.47
CA GLN A 99 -9.26 -3.98 8.36
C GLN A 99 -9.39 -3.31 9.73
N GLN A 100 -9.89 -4.03 10.75
CA GLN A 100 -9.95 -3.49 12.11
C GLN A 100 -8.55 -3.17 12.66
N PHE A 101 -7.55 -4.02 12.42
CA PHE A 101 -6.18 -3.76 12.82
C PHE A 101 -5.59 -2.50 12.14
N ILE A 102 -5.84 -2.33 10.84
CA ILE A 102 -5.45 -1.13 10.09
C ILE A 102 -6.14 0.12 10.67
N VAL A 103 -7.43 0.05 10.98
CA VAL A 103 -8.18 1.18 11.57
C VAL A 103 -7.64 1.54 12.95
N ILE A 104 -7.37 0.56 13.81
CA ILE A 104 -6.85 0.79 15.16
C ILE A 104 -5.46 1.43 15.11
N THR A 105 -4.59 0.99 14.19
CA THR A 105 -3.25 1.55 14.00
C THR A 105 -3.26 2.91 13.29
N ALA A 106 -4.26 3.19 12.45
CA ALA A 106 -4.40 4.47 11.76
C ALA A 106 -4.77 5.62 12.71
N ILE A 107 -5.52 5.36 13.79
CA ILE A 107 -5.94 6.38 14.76
C ILE A 107 -4.73 7.13 15.37
N PRO A 108 -3.75 6.48 16.01
CA PRO A 108 -2.61 7.18 16.60
C PRO A 108 -1.74 7.88 15.54
N VAL A 109 -1.57 7.27 14.37
CA VAL A 109 -0.83 7.89 13.25
C VAL A 109 -1.54 9.17 12.78
N SER A 110 -2.87 9.17 12.73
CA SER A 110 -3.65 10.34 12.32
C SER A 110 -3.48 11.53 13.27
N LEU A 111 -3.34 11.28 14.58
CA LEU A 111 -3.10 12.32 15.58
C LEU A 111 -1.75 13.01 15.41
N ILE A 112 -0.74 12.32 14.86
CA ILE A 112 0.57 12.89 14.55
C ILE A 112 0.52 13.71 13.25
N ILE A 113 -0.22 13.22 12.25
CA ILE A 113 -0.30 13.85 10.92
C ILE A 113 -1.21 15.10 10.94
N LEU A 114 -2.27 15.13 11.75
CA LEU A 114 -3.22 16.25 11.83
C LEU A 114 -2.57 17.61 12.15
N PRO A 115 -1.71 17.74 13.18
CA PRO A 115 -0.97 18.97 13.44
C PRO A 115 -0.05 19.35 12.28
N SER A 116 0.66 18.37 11.68
CA SER A 116 1.55 18.59 10.54
C SER A 116 0.81 19.12 9.32
N LEU A 117 -0.39 18.61 9.05
CA LEU A 117 -1.27 19.09 7.97
C LEU A 117 -1.72 20.53 8.21
N TRP A 118 -1.95 20.93 9.46
CA TRP A 118 -2.36 22.28 9.81
C TRP A 118 -1.18 23.28 9.81
N THR A 119 0.00 22.85 10.25
CA THR A 119 1.22 23.68 10.23
C THR A 119 1.87 23.72 8.85
N GLY A 120 1.61 22.74 7.98
CA GLY A 120 2.16 22.65 6.63
C GLY A 120 1.93 23.90 5.78
N PRO A 121 0.70 24.43 5.66
CA PRO A 121 0.44 25.67 4.93
C PRO A 121 1.14 26.88 5.55
N LYS A 122 1.19 26.97 6.88
CA LYS A 122 1.90 28.06 7.59
C LYS A 122 3.42 27.98 7.37
N ALA A 123 3.99 26.79 7.42
CA ALA A 123 5.40 26.55 7.16
C ALA A 123 5.75 26.80 5.69
N ALA A 124 4.88 26.41 4.76
CA ALA A 124 5.01 26.69 3.34
C ALA A 124 4.97 28.20 3.06
N MET A 125 4.06 28.94 3.72
CA MET A 125 4.02 30.42 3.63
C MET A 125 5.24 31.08 4.28
N ALA A 126 5.77 30.53 5.39
CA ALA A 126 6.99 31.01 6.00
C ALA A 126 8.21 30.82 5.06
N MET A 127 8.34 29.65 4.43
CA MET A 127 9.39 29.38 3.45
C MET A 127 9.24 30.22 2.18
N ALA A 128 8.01 30.46 1.70
CA ALA A 128 7.76 31.33 0.54
C ALA A 128 8.18 32.79 0.79
N ARG A 129 8.00 33.26 2.03
CA ARG A 129 8.44 34.60 2.48
C ARG A 129 9.96 34.68 2.66
N GLU A 130 10.60 33.61 3.12
CA GLU A 130 12.07 33.53 3.21
C GLU A 130 12.74 33.46 1.82
N GLN A 131 12.08 32.84 0.84
CA GLN A 131 12.56 32.75 -0.55
C GLN A 131 12.20 33.97 -1.40
N GLY A 132 11.51 34.97 -0.83
CA GLY A 132 11.15 36.21 -1.52
C GLY A 132 10.15 36.05 -2.67
N VAL A 133 9.39 34.95 -2.68
CA VAL A 133 8.36 34.66 -3.69
C VAL A 133 7.02 35.35 -3.35
N VAL A 134 6.86 35.80 -2.11
CA VAL A 134 5.74 36.61 -1.57
C VAL A 134 6.22 37.60 -0.52
#